data_AF-A0AAX3WTF7-F1
#
_entry.id   AF-A0AAX3WTF7-F1
#
_cell.length_a   1.000
_cell.length_b   1.000
_cell.length_c   1.000
_cell.angle_alpha   90.00
_cell.angle_beta   90.00
_cell.angle_gamma   90.00
#
_symmetry.space_group_name_H-M   'P 1'
#
loop_
_entity.id
_entity.type
_entity.pdbx_description
1 polymer ?
#
loop_
_entity_poly.entity_id
_entity_poly.type
_entity_poly.pdbx_seq_one_letter_code
_entity_poly.pdbx_strand_id
1 'polypeptide(L)'
;MRRFKSRYLFIIFALLLTGCVSVEKEKSLEKEKSPLTTQITIEPYNMSEKENLLISKTGVGQIEFFKLNGTPKDEDQLYFSVEVFKNGKFKEELLKTWDGPETKYQDSFISFGISDIENEGHSLKLITGTPTGIATTVYSNNMTSSSFGKLVGGKVTLEKNKPVYLAAWLGTTKNELSFGGGNNGELPSGIEEAELTFLYKVIWTNKEKK
;
A
#
# COMPACT_ATOMS: atom_id res chain seq x y z
N MET A 1 -56.81 -27.19 -53.09
CA MET A 1 -57.19 -26.37 -51.89
C MET A 1 -56.60 -27.07 -50.67
N ARG A 2 -55.93 -26.47 -49.70
CA ARG A 2 -55.56 -25.08 -49.40
C ARG A 2 -54.47 -25.19 -48.31
N ARG A 3 -53.38 -24.46 -48.50
CA ARG A 3 -52.25 -24.26 -47.56
C ARG A 3 -52.72 -23.51 -46.30
N PHE A 4 -51.79 -23.27 -45.36
CA PHE A 4 -51.88 -22.51 -44.09
C PHE A 4 -51.98 -23.47 -42.88
N LYS A 5 -51.06 -23.54 -41.91
CA LYS A 5 -50.15 -22.52 -41.36
C LYS A 5 -48.86 -23.15 -40.81
N SER A 6 -47.86 -23.35 -41.67
CA SER A 6 -46.44 -23.46 -41.24
C SER A 6 -45.82 -22.07 -41.37
N ARG A 7 -46.12 -21.18 -40.40
CA ARG A 7 -45.68 -19.76 -40.42
C ARG A 7 -45.43 -19.17 -39.03
N TYR A 8 -45.07 -19.98 -38.03
CA TYR A 8 -44.67 -19.46 -36.72
C TYR A 8 -43.23 -19.79 -36.30
N LEU A 9 -42.49 -20.58 -37.08
CA LEU A 9 -41.09 -20.92 -36.76
C LEU A 9 -40.02 -20.08 -37.49
N PHE A 10 -40.41 -19.19 -38.41
CA PHE A 10 -39.45 -18.38 -39.20
C PHE A 10 -39.31 -16.92 -38.73
N ILE A 11 -40.03 -16.49 -37.69
CA ILE A 11 -40.04 -15.09 -37.24
C ILE A 11 -39.04 -14.82 -36.10
N ILE A 12 -38.44 -15.86 -35.48
CA ILE A 12 -37.45 -15.66 -34.40
C ILE A 12 -36.02 -15.51 -34.94
N PHE A 13 -35.74 -15.92 -36.18
CA PHE A 13 -34.37 -15.88 -36.74
C PHE A 13 -34.01 -14.56 -37.46
N ALA A 14 -34.95 -13.62 -37.60
CA ALA A 14 -34.75 -12.36 -38.31
C ALA A 14 -34.40 -11.16 -37.40
N LEU A 15 -34.30 -11.36 -36.08
CA LEU A 15 -33.96 -10.30 -35.11
C LEU A 15 -32.46 -10.20 -34.77
N LEU A 16 -31.61 -11.00 -35.43
CA LEU A 16 -30.17 -11.05 -35.15
C LEU A 16 -29.28 -10.30 -36.17
N LEU A 17 -29.86 -9.53 -37.10
CA LEU A 17 -29.10 -8.93 -38.22
C LEU A 17 -29.28 -7.41 -38.45
N THR A 18 -29.90 -6.68 -37.53
CA THR A 18 -29.91 -5.20 -37.60
C THR A 18 -29.06 -4.60 -36.50
N GLY A 19 -27.81 -4.28 -36.81
CA GLY A 19 -26.95 -3.54 -35.89
C GLY A 19 -25.49 -3.39 -36.27
N CYS A 20 -25.13 -3.31 -37.57
CA CYS A 20 -23.84 -2.76 -37.99
C CYS A 20 -24.08 -1.35 -38.53
N VAL A 21 -23.87 -0.34 -37.70
CA VAL A 21 -23.51 1.02 -38.13
C VAL A 21 -22.26 1.40 -37.35
N SER A 22 -21.20 1.63 -38.11
CA SER A 22 -19.90 2.10 -37.65
C SER A 22 -19.89 3.61 -37.44
N VAL A 23 -19.05 4.03 -36.50
CA VAL A 23 -18.44 5.36 -36.30
C VAL A 23 -19.22 6.34 -35.41
N GLU A 24 -18.88 6.33 -34.13
CA GLU A 24 -18.16 7.45 -33.52
C GLU A 24 -17.23 6.92 -32.42
N LYS A 25 -15.94 7.23 -32.54
CA LYS A 25 -14.89 6.89 -31.57
C LYS A 25 -15.13 7.68 -30.29
N GLU A 26 -15.91 7.14 -29.36
CA GLU A 26 -15.68 7.46 -27.95
C GLU A 26 -14.39 6.77 -27.53
N LYS A 27 -13.36 7.59 -27.33
CA LYS A 27 -12.13 7.24 -26.62
C LYS A 27 -12.54 6.64 -25.27
N SER A 28 -12.67 5.33 -25.22
CA SER A 28 -12.40 4.58 -24.01
C SER A 28 -11.01 5.02 -23.55
N LEU A 29 -10.96 5.68 -22.40
CA LEU A 29 -9.76 5.78 -21.58
C LEU A 29 -9.28 4.33 -21.36
N GLU A 30 -8.45 3.85 -22.27
CA GLU A 30 -7.50 2.80 -21.99
C GLU A 30 -6.70 3.34 -20.80
N LYS A 31 -7.07 2.88 -19.60
CA LYS A 31 -6.14 2.82 -18.48
C LYS A 31 -4.89 2.20 -19.06
N GLU A 32 -3.88 3.03 -19.22
CA GLU A 32 -2.53 2.68 -19.62
C GLU A 32 -2.08 1.52 -18.72
N LYS A 33 -2.28 0.28 -19.20
CA LYS A 33 -1.75 -0.90 -18.54
C LYS A 33 -0.25 -0.79 -18.70
N SER A 34 0.39 -0.21 -17.70
CA SER A 34 1.84 -0.13 -17.61
C SER A 34 2.40 -1.52 -17.93
N PRO A 35 3.37 -1.63 -18.85
CA PRO A 35 3.96 -2.92 -19.19
C PRO A 35 4.50 -3.59 -17.93
N LEU A 36 4.21 -4.88 -17.72
CA LEU A 36 4.74 -5.65 -16.60
C LEU A 36 6.26 -5.69 -16.72
N THR A 37 6.94 -4.96 -15.84
CA THR A 37 8.38 -5.04 -15.67
C THR A 37 8.71 -5.98 -14.50
N THR A 38 9.81 -6.69 -14.59
CA THR A 38 10.40 -7.48 -13.47
C THR A 38 10.89 -6.58 -12.32
N GLN A 39 10.82 -5.26 -12.51
CA GLN A 39 11.18 -4.26 -11.54
C GLN A 39 10.01 -4.01 -10.59
N ILE A 40 10.27 -4.09 -9.29
CA ILE A 40 9.27 -3.76 -8.28
C ILE A 40 9.44 -2.30 -7.90
N THR A 41 8.35 -1.55 -7.93
CA THR A 41 8.33 -0.11 -7.65
C THR A 41 7.24 0.23 -6.67
N ILE A 42 7.52 1.21 -5.83
CA ILE A 42 6.58 1.74 -4.83
C ILE A 42 6.49 3.25 -5.02
N GLU A 43 5.29 3.80 -5.00
CA GLU A 43 5.09 5.25 -5.08
C GLU A 43 4.02 5.71 -4.09
N PRO A 44 4.17 6.88 -3.47
CA PRO A 44 3.14 7.47 -2.63
C PRO A 44 1.80 7.57 -3.36
N TYR A 45 0.72 7.24 -2.68
CA TYR A 45 -0.63 7.43 -3.18
C TYR A 45 -1.28 8.63 -2.51
N ASN A 46 -1.61 9.65 -3.31
CA ASN A 46 -2.36 10.80 -2.85
C ASN A 46 -3.85 10.51 -2.96
N MET A 47 -4.49 10.28 -1.81
CA MET A 47 -5.93 10.06 -1.71
C MET A 47 -6.72 11.31 -2.11
N SER A 48 -7.85 11.10 -2.76
CA SER A 48 -8.87 12.13 -2.96
C SER A 48 -9.52 12.55 -1.63
N GLU A 49 -10.19 13.71 -1.61
CA GLU A 49 -10.96 14.16 -0.45
C GLU A 49 -12.00 13.12 0.00
N LYS A 50 -12.62 12.42 -0.95
CA LYS A 50 -13.60 11.38 -0.67
C LYS A 50 -12.97 10.16 0.00
N GLU A 51 -11.80 9.73 -0.45
CA GLU A 51 -11.06 8.62 0.17
C GLU A 51 -10.59 9.00 1.57
N ASN A 52 -10.03 10.20 1.74
CA ASN A 52 -9.67 10.73 3.07
C ASN A 52 -10.86 10.74 4.02
N LEU A 53 -12.03 11.18 3.55
CA LEU A 53 -13.26 11.17 4.34
C LEU A 53 -13.66 9.75 4.74
N LEU A 54 -13.61 8.78 3.82
CA LEU A 54 -13.94 7.38 4.14
C LEU A 54 -12.98 6.80 5.18
N ILE A 55 -11.68 7.03 5.02
CA ILE A 55 -10.65 6.57 5.98
C ILE A 55 -10.87 7.19 7.36
N SER A 56 -11.24 8.47 7.45
CA SER A 56 -11.54 9.15 8.72
C SER A 56 -12.69 8.49 9.51
N LYS A 57 -13.52 7.66 8.87
CA LYS A 57 -14.62 6.93 9.52
C LYS A 57 -14.25 5.52 9.97
N THR A 58 -13.03 5.06 9.69
CA THR A 58 -12.55 3.73 10.07
C THR A 58 -11.99 3.65 11.49
N GLY A 59 -11.73 4.81 12.12
CA GLY A 59 -11.07 4.90 13.42
C GLY A 59 -9.54 4.77 13.37
N VAL A 60 -8.94 4.63 12.17
CA VAL A 60 -7.49 4.73 12.01
C VAL A 60 -7.07 6.19 12.18
N GLY A 61 -6.08 6.44 13.05
CA GLY A 61 -5.60 7.79 13.37
C GLY A 61 -4.85 8.44 12.20
N GLN A 62 -3.70 7.90 11.84
CA GLN A 62 -2.91 8.36 10.70
C GLN A 62 -2.48 7.17 9.84
N ILE A 63 -2.51 7.34 8.53
CA ILE A 63 -2.18 6.27 7.59
C ILE A 63 -1.68 6.84 6.28
N GLU A 64 -0.63 6.22 5.74
CA GLU A 64 -0.05 6.55 4.45
C GLU A 64 -0.22 5.36 3.50
N PHE A 65 -0.64 5.65 2.28
CA PHE A 65 -0.88 4.66 1.24
C PHE A 65 0.17 4.76 0.14
N PHE A 66 0.49 3.62 -0.45
CA PHE A 66 1.43 3.52 -1.55
C PHE A 66 0.90 2.54 -2.59
N LYS A 67 1.18 2.85 -3.86
CA LYS A 67 0.97 1.91 -4.95
C LYS A 67 2.20 1.04 -5.11
N LEU A 68 1.96 -0.26 -5.24
CA LEU A 68 2.95 -1.28 -5.50
C LEU A 68 2.73 -1.83 -6.91
N ASN A 69 3.78 -1.78 -7.73
CA ASN A 69 3.76 -2.23 -9.11
C ASN A 69 4.97 -3.10 -9.40
N GLY A 70 4.76 -4.18 -10.16
CA GLY A 70 5.84 -5.05 -10.62
C GLY A 70 5.45 -6.52 -10.60
N THR A 71 6.38 -7.38 -11.00
CA THR A 71 6.18 -8.83 -10.99
C THR A 71 7.42 -9.47 -10.40
N PRO A 72 7.39 -9.87 -9.10
CA PRO A 72 8.48 -10.63 -8.50
C PRO A 72 8.65 -11.96 -9.23
N LYS A 73 9.86 -12.53 -9.18
CA LYS A 73 10.08 -13.90 -9.65
C LYS A 73 9.37 -14.88 -8.73
N ASP A 74 9.14 -16.11 -9.20
CA ASP A 74 8.47 -17.14 -8.40
C ASP A 74 9.23 -17.46 -7.10
N GLU A 75 10.55 -17.33 -7.09
CA GLU A 75 11.39 -17.49 -5.89
C GLU A 75 11.48 -16.24 -5.00
N ASP A 76 10.84 -15.13 -5.36
CA ASP A 76 10.95 -13.85 -4.66
C ASP A 76 9.68 -13.51 -3.86
N GLN A 77 9.85 -12.72 -2.81
CA GLN A 77 8.76 -12.18 -2.00
C GLN A 77 9.09 -10.78 -1.50
N LEU A 78 8.06 -10.05 -1.08
CA LEU A 78 8.22 -8.81 -0.31
C LEU A 78 7.99 -9.10 1.15
N TYR A 79 8.88 -8.57 1.99
CA TYR A 79 8.76 -8.63 3.41
C TYR A 79 8.54 -7.24 3.99
N PHE A 80 7.58 -7.15 4.88
CA PHE A 80 7.16 -5.94 5.54
C PHE A 80 7.41 -6.10 7.04
N SER A 81 7.90 -5.03 7.66
CA SER A 81 8.09 -5.00 9.10
C SER A 81 8.17 -3.56 9.61
N VAL A 82 8.18 -3.43 10.93
CA VAL A 82 8.42 -2.15 11.60
C VAL A 82 9.66 -2.27 12.46
N GLU A 83 10.68 -1.48 12.13
CA GLU A 83 11.87 -1.40 12.97
C GLU A 83 11.69 -0.34 14.04
N VAL A 84 12.02 -0.71 15.28
CA VAL A 84 11.97 0.17 16.44
C VAL A 84 13.37 0.67 16.74
N PHE A 85 13.54 1.98 16.80
CA PHE A 85 14.77 2.63 17.22
C PHE A 85 14.54 3.40 18.51
N LYS A 86 15.51 3.36 19.43
CA LYS A 86 15.55 4.20 20.63
C LYS A 86 16.81 5.03 20.62
N ASN A 87 16.68 6.35 20.65
CA ASN A 87 17.79 7.30 20.53
C ASN A 87 18.71 6.96 19.35
N GLY A 88 18.13 6.76 18.16
CA GLY A 88 18.84 6.40 16.93
C GLY A 88 19.43 4.98 16.88
N LYS A 89 19.25 4.14 17.90
CA LYS A 89 19.77 2.76 17.92
C LYS A 89 18.67 1.73 17.70
N PHE A 90 18.90 0.80 16.78
CA PHE A 90 17.99 -0.32 16.54
C PHE A 90 17.75 -1.10 17.84
N LYS A 91 16.49 -1.41 18.12
CA LYS A 91 16.06 -2.12 19.31
C LYS A 91 15.46 -3.48 18.99
N GLU A 92 14.47 -3.50 18.11
CA GLU A 92 13.69 -4.68 17.76
C GLU A 92 12.97 -4.48 16.43
N GLU A 93 12.41 -5.56 15.89
CA GLU A 93 11.65 -5.55 14.65
C GLU A 93 10.31 -6.25 14.88
N LEU A 94 9.23 -5.54 14.59
CA LEU A 94 7.84 -5.91 14.81
C LEU A 94 7.11 -6.14 13.48
N LEU A 95 5.88 -6.65 13.54
CA LEU A 95 4.99 -6.80 12.37
C LEU A 95 5.60 -7.49 11.15
N LYS A 96 6.42 -8.50 11.44
CA LYS A 96 7.06 -9.36 10.45
C LYS A 96 6.00 -10.09 9.63
N THR A 97 5.79 -9.64 8.41
CA THR A 97 4.83 -10.23 7.48
C THR A 97 5.36 -10.21 6.04
N TRP A 98 4.74 -10.97 5.16
CA TRP A 98 5.10 -11.04 3.74
C TRP A 98 3.87 -10.70 2.89
N ASP A 99 4.09 -10.50 1.60
CA ASP A 99 3.07 -10.07 0.63
C ASP A 99 1.97 -11.10 0.37
N GLY A 100 2.15 -12.36 0.77
CA GLY A 100 1.21 -13.44 0.47
C GLY A 100 1.54 -14.13 -0.86
N PRO A 101 0.68 -15.05 -1.34
CA PRO A 101 0.98 -15.86 -2.54
C PRO A 101 0.92 -15.06 -3.86
N GLU A 102 0.78 -13.74 -3.78
CA GLU A 102 0.58 -12.88 -4.95
C GLU A 102 1.88 -12.76 -5.75
N THR A 103 1.81 -13.04 -7.05
CA THR A 103 2.99 -13.06 -7.93
C THR A 103 3.04 -11.85 -8.87
N LYS A 104 2.04 -10.97 -8.82
CA LYS A 104 1.92 -9.81 -9.71
C LYS A 104 1.24 -8.66 -8.97
N TYR A 105 1.90 -7.50 -8.92
CA TYR A 105 1.34 -6.28 -8.39
C TYR A 105 0.95 -5.37 -9.56
N GLN A 106 -0.36 -5.20 -9.77
CA GLN A 106 -0.92 -4.29 -10.77
C GLN A 106 -1.79 -3.27 -10.06
N ASP A 107 -1.21 -2.11 -9.76
CA ASP A 107 -1.85 -1.08 -8.92
C ASP A 107 -2.30 -1.64 -7.55
N SER A 108 -1.55 -2.59 -6.98
CA SER A 108 -1.82 -3.11 -5.64
C SER A 108 -1.52 -2.02 -4.61
N PHE A 109 -2.27 -2.00 -3.51
CA PHE A 109 -2.04 -1.04 -2.43
C PHE A 109 -1.33 -1.69 -1.26
N ILE A 110 -0.39 -0.94 -0.69
CA ILE A 110 0.15 -1.18 0.65
C ILE A 110 -0.07 0.08 1.49
N SER A 111 -0.15 -0.08 2.80
CA SER A 111 -0.39 1.05 3.70
C SER A 111 0.30 0.88 5.03
N PHE A 112 0.71 1.99 5.63
CA PHE A 112 1.29 2.00 6.97
C PHE A 112 0.56 3.02 7.81
N GLY A 113 0.16 2.63 9.00
CA GLY A 113 -0.66 3.50 9.83
C GLY A 113 -0.45 3.29 11.30
N ILE A 114 -0.89 4.28 12.05
CA ILE A 114 -0.90 4.29 13.50
C ILE A 114 -2.28 4.68 14.00
N SER A 115 -2.63 4.19 15.17
CA SER A 115 -3.79 4.67 15.91
C SER A 115 -3.46 4.70 17.39
N ASP A 116 -3.85 5.76 18.07
CA ASP A 116 -3.90 5.73 19.52
C ASP A 116 -4.94 4.70 19.96
N ILE A 117 -4.66 4.04 21.07
CA ILE A 117 -5.62 3.17 21.73
C ILE A 117 -6.19 3.94 22.91
N GLU A 118 -7.44 4.38 22.76
CA GLU A 118 -8.15 5.05 23.85
C GLU A 118 -8.17 4.16 25.09
N ASN A 119 -7.92 4.76 26.26
CA ASN A 119 -7.92 4.13 27.58
C ASN A 119 -6.74 3.18 27.90
N GLU A 120 -5.78 2.99 27.01
CA GLU A 120 -4.57 2.16 27.26
C GLU A 120 -3.29 3.01 27.23
N GLY A 121 -3.19 3.95 28.17
CA GLY A 121 -2.02 4.83 28.46
C GLY A 121 -0.89 4.82 27.43
N HIS A 122 -0.78 5.88 26.62
CA HIS A 122 0.29 6.09 25.64
C HIS A 122 0.66 4.83 24.80
N SER A 123 -0.31 3.99 24.45
CA SER A 123 -0.08 2.84 23.57
C SER A 123 -0.51 3.15 22.14
N LEU A 124 0.36 2.75 21.20
CA LEU A 124 0.13 2.92 19.78
C LEU A 124 -0.17 1.56 19.14
N LYS A 125 -1.26 1.50 18.40
CA LYS A 125 -1.52 0.42 17.46
C LYS A 125 -0.76 0.71 16.17
N LEU A 126 0.23 -0.11 15.86
CA LEU A 126 0.96 -0.09 14.59
C LEU A 126 0.20 -0.95 13.58
N ILE A 127 0.09 -0.48 12.33
CA ILE A 127 -0.73 -1.08 11.28
C ILE A 127 0.09 -1.19 10.01
N THR A 128 0.16 -2.40 9.45
CA THR A 128 0.77 -2.69 8.15
C THR A 128 -0.28 -3.35 7.26
N GLY A 129 -0.69 -2.67 6.18
CA GLY A 129 -1.51 -3.20 5.11
C GLY A 129 -0.63 -3.74 3.98
N THR A 130 -0.78 -5.02 3.69
CA THR A 130 -0.15 -5.70 2.55
C THR A 130 -1.22 -5.94 1.47
N PRO A 131 -0.83 -6.37 0.25
CA PRO A 131 -1.81 -6.72 -0.78
C PRO A 131 -2.82 -7.79 -0.34
N THR A 132 -2.43 -8.65 0.61
CA THR A 132 -3.23 -9.80 1.06
C THR A 132 -3.95 -9.60 2.38
N GLY A 133 -3.74 -8.48 3.07
CA GLY A 133 -4.46 -8.21 4.32
C GLY A 133 -3.81 -7.15 5.20
N ILE A 134 -4.15 -7.18 6.48
CA ILE A 134 -3.68 -6.20 7.47
C ILE A 134 -3.07 -6.95 8.66
N ALA A 135 -1.89 -6.52 9.08
CA ALA A 135 -1.23 -6.96 10.31
C ALA A 135 -1.16 -5.78 11.30
N THR A 136 -1.40 -6.06 12.59
CA THR A 136 -1.38 -5.02 13.63
C THR A 136 -0.73 -5.51 14.92
N THR A 137 -0.06 -4.61 15.63
CA THR A 137 0.51 -4.87 16.95
C THR A 137 0.33 -3.64 17.81
N VAL A 138 0.33 -3.82 19.12
CA VAL A 138 0.32 -2.71 20.08
C VAL A 138 1.73 -2.49 20.59
N TYR A 139 2.13 -1.23 20.73
CA TYR A 139 3.39 -0.81 21.32
C TYR A 139 3.14 0.28 22.37
N SER A 140 3.37 -0.05 23.64
CA SER A 140 3.32 0.93 24.71
C SER A 140 4.55 1.82 24.68
N ASN A 141 4.34 3.12 24.74
CA ASN A 141 5.38 4.12 24.85
C ASN A 141 4.99 5.17 25.89
N ASN A 142 5.81 6.20 26.06
CA ASN A 142 5.56 7.30 26.99
C ASN A 142 5.88 8.67 26.35
N MET A 143 5.83 8.72 25.02
CA MET A 143 6.10 9.94 24.27
C MET A 143 4.94 10.92 24.45
N THR A 144 5.24 12.19 24.63
CA THR A 144 4.24 13.25 24.86
C THR A 144 3.97 14.08 23.61
N SER A 145 4.89 14.04 22.64
CA SER A 145 4.74 14.64 21.32
C SER A 145 5.18 13.65 20.25
N SER A 146 4.52 13.68 19.09
CA SER A 146 4.87 12.82 17.98
C SER A 146 4.52 13.39 16.61
N SER A 147 5.16 12.84 15.59
CA SER A 147 4.88 13.12 14.19
C SER A 147 4.87 11.81 13.42
N PHE A 148 3.98 11.70 12.43
CA PHE A 148 3.98 10.59 11.48
C PHE A 148 3.88 11.11 10.05
N GLY A 149 4.55 10.42 9.14
CA GLY A 149 4.54 10.81 7.74
C GLY A 149 5.38 9.91 6.86
N LYS A 150 5.29 10.20 5.56
CA LYS A 150 6.04 9.50 4.50
C LYS A 150 7.52 9.87 4.53
N LEU A 151 8.35 8.90 4.19
CA LEU A 151 9.80 9.04 3.97
C LEU A 151 10.18 8.97 2.48
N VAL A 152 9.17 8.97 1.62
CA VAL A 152 9.35 8.89 0.17
C VAL A 152 8.40 9.89 -0.47
N GLY A 153 8.94 10.81 -1.27
CA GLY A 153 8.15 11.82 -2.00
C GLY A 153 7.78 11.43 -3.43
N GLY A 154 8.39 10.38 -3.98
CA GLY A 154 8.20 9.97 -5.37
C GLY A 154 8.35 8.46 -5.58
N LYS A 155 8.39 8.03 -6.84
CA LYS A 155 8.51 6.61 -7.17
C LYS A 155 9.91 6.08 -6.81
N VAL A 156 9.95 5.02 -6.01
CA VAL A 156 11.18 4.28 -5.68
C VAL A 156 11.17 2.91 -6.32
N THR A 157 12.35 2.45 -6.71
CA THR A 157 12.57 1.08 -7.21
C THR A 157 13.19 0.25 -6.11
N LEU A 158 12.65 -0.93 -5.85
CA LEU A 158 13.25 -1.84 -4.88
C LEU A 158 14.50 -2.49 -5.48
N GLU A 159 15.58 -2.45 -4.70
CA GLU A 159 16.75 -3.28 -4.94
C GLU A 159 16.65 -4.54 -4.06
N LYS A 160 16.98 -5.70 -4.64
CA LYS A 160 16.89 -6.97 -3.91
C LYS A 160 17.83 -6.98 -2.70
N ASN A 161 17.30 -7.40 -1.56
CA ASN A 161 17.92 -7.42 -0.23
C ASN A 161 18.32 -6.05 0.34
N LYS A 162 17.84 -4.95 -0.25
CA LYS A 162 18.01 -3.59 0.29
C LYS A 162 16.69 -3.12 0.89
N PRO A 163 16.68 -2.65 2.15
CA PRO A 163 15.48 -2.14 2.77
C PRO A 163 15.10 -0.78 2.19
N VAL A 164 13.80 -0.53 2.10
CA VAL A 164 13.21 0.77 1.78
C VAL A 164 12.26 1.14 2.90
N TYR A 165 12.47 2.31 3.50
CA TYR A 165 11.62 2.86 4.55
C TYR A 165 10.59 3.81 3.94
N LEU A 166 9.31 3.54 4.14
CA LEU A 166 8.24 4.25 3.43
C LEU A 166 7.53 5.28 4.30
N ALA A 167 7.41 5.01 5.59
CA ALA A 167 6.82 5.91 6.57
C ALA A 167 7.55 5.80 7.90
N ALA A 168 7.46 6.87 8.70
CA ALA A 168 8.00 6.92 10.05
C ALA A 168 7.00 7.52 11.02
N TRP A 169 6.99 6.98 12.24
CA TRP A 169 6.51 7.70 13.41
C TRP A 169 7.71 8.06 14.27
N LEU A 170 7.80 9.32 14.68
CA LEU A 170 8.83 9.87 15.55
C LEU A 170 8.15 10.34 16.83
N GLY A 171 8.69 9.94 17.98
CA GLY A 171 8.18 10.31 19.29
C GLY A 171 9.26 10.92 20.18
N THR A 172 8.85 11.89 20.98
CA THR A 172 9.70 12.56 21.95
C THR A 172 8.91 12.99 23.19
N THR A 173 9.61 13.12 24.31
CA THR A 173 9.12 13.78 25.52
C THR A 173 9.50 15.26 25.58
N LYS A 174 10.30 15.74 24.62
CA LYS A 174 10.74 17.13 24.49
C LYS A 174 9.68 17.98 23.76
N ASN A 175 9.82 19.30 23.85
CA ASN A 175 8.88 20.25 23.26
C ASN A 175 9.04 20.46 21.75
N GLU A 176 10.14 19.96 21.16
CA GLU A 176 10.47 20.15 19.75
C GLU A 176 10.72 18.81 19.08
N LEU A 177 10.14 18.64 17.89
CA LEU A 177 10.36 17.48 17.04
C LEU A 177 10.38 17.95 15.58
N SER A 178 11.56 17.89 14.96
CA SER A 178 11.74 18.06 13.52
C SER A 178 11.50 16.73 12.82
N PHE A 179 10.48 16.66 11.95
CA PHE A 179 10.38 15.54 11.02
C PHE A 179 11.32 15.81 9.84
N GLY A 180 12.56 15.31 9.94
CA GLY A 180 13.47 15.23 8.80
C GLY A 180 12.93 14.20 7.80
N GLY A 181 12.29 14.67 6.73
CA GLY A 181 11.78 13.78 5.69
C GLY A 181 12.90 12.95 5.05
N GLY A 182 12.59 11.70 4.70
CA GLY A 182 13.41 10.93 3.76
C GLY A 182 13.03 11.30 2.32
N ASN A 183 14.00 11.35 1.41
CA ASN A 183 13.71 11.64 0.00
C ASN A 183 13.61 10.38 -0.86
N ASN A 184 14.30 9.28 -0.49
CA ASN A 184 14.46 8.10 -1.35
C ASN A 184 14.27 6.75 -0.61
N GLY A 185 13.64 6.75 0.56
CA GLY A 185 13.39 5.53 1.34
C GLY A 185 14.63 4.90 1.97
N GLU A 186 15.71 5.66 2.07
CA GLU A 186 16.86 5.34 2.92
C GLU A 186 16.52 5.58 4.40
N LEU A 187 17.40 5.14 5.29
CA LEU A 187 17.27 5.44 6.71
C LEU A 187 17.26 6.97 6.89
N PRO A 188 16.23 7.58 7.50
CA PRO A 188 16.16 9.03 7.61
C PRO A 188 17.32 9.56 8.46
N SER A 189 17.91 10.68 8.04
CA SER A 189 18.85 11.43 8.88
C SER A 189 18.09 12.06 10.06
N GLY A 190 18.70 12.12 11.25
CA GLY A 190 18.07 12.73 12.42
C GLY A 190 17.17 11.79 13.22
N ILE A 191 17.21 10.46 12.98
CA ILE A 191 16.50 9.49 13.83
C ILE A 191 16.97 9.51 15.29
N GLU A 192 18.18 10.04 15.52
CA GLU A 192 18.78 10.26 16.82
C GLU A 192 18.18 11.45 17.59
N GLU A 193 17.47 12.36 16.90
CA GLU A 193 16.78 13.49 17.52
C GLU A 193 15.52 13.03 18.26
N ALA A 194 14.89 11.95 17.77
CA ALA A 194 13.75 11.29 18.39
C ALA A 194 14.18 10.27 19.45
N GLU A 195 13.42 10.20 20.54
CA GLU A 195 13.68 9.23 21.61
C GLU A 195 13.18 7.83 21.24
N LEU A 196 12.09 7.79 20.46
CA LEU A 196 11.50 6.57 19.92
C LEU A 196 11.11 6.78 18.46
N THR A 197 11.52 5.86 17.59
CA THR A 197 11.17 5.90 16.17
C THR A 197 10.65 4.54 15.72
N PHE A 198 9.57 4.56 14.95
CA PHE A 198 9.07 3.40 14.20
C PHE A 198 9.28 3.64 12.72
N LEU A 199 10.04 2.78 12.05
CA LEU A 199 10.27 2.83 10.61
C LEU A 199 9.56 1.67 9.93
N TYR A 200 8.63 2.00 9.03
CA TYR A 200 7.93 1.01 8.22
C TYR A 200 8.79 0.62 7.03
N LYS A 201 9.26 -0.63 7.06
CA LYS A 201 10.26 -1.17 6.15
C LYS A 201 9.63 -2.15 5.17
N VAL A 202 10.07 -2.07 3.91
CA VAL A 202 9.81 -3.07 2.87
C VAL A 202 11.15 -3.58 2.33
N ILE A 203 11.29 -4.89 2.16
CA ILE A 203 12.47 -5.49 1.55
C ILE A 203 12.03 -6.55 0.53
N TRP A 204 12.59 -6.47 -0.68
CA TRP A 204 12.45 -7.51 -1.69
C TRP A 204 13.52 -8.57 -1.47
N THR A 205 13.13 -9.81 -1.22
CA THR A 205 14.07 -10.90 -0.91
C THR A 205 13.63 -12.23 -1.52
N ASN A 206 14.45 -13.27 -1.36
CA ASN A 206 14.07 -14.63 -1.73
C ASN A 206 13.04 -15.16 -0.74
N LYS A 207 12.14 -16.02 -1.21
CA LYS A 207 11.30 -16.85 -0.34
C LYS A 207 12.17 -17.69 0.57
N GLU A 208 11.81 -17.74 1.84
CA GLU A 208 12.42 -18.70 2.76
C GLU A 208 12.08 -20.12 2.27
N LYS A 209 13.11 -20.97 2.18
CA LYS A 209 12.90 -22.39 1.87
C LYS A 209 12.21 -23.02 3.07
N LYS A 210 10.96 -23.47 2.88
CA LYS A 210 10.26 -24.33 3.84
C LYS A 210 10.94 -25.68 3.96
#